data_AF-M5C291-F1
#
_entry.id   AF-M5C291-F1
#
_cell.length_a   1.000
_cell.length_b   1.000
_cell.length_c   1.000
_cell.angle_alpha   90.00
_cell.angle_beta   90.00
_cell.angle_gamma   90.00
#
_symmetry.space_group_name_H-M   'P 1'
#
loop_
_entity.id
_entity.type
_entity.pdbx_description
1 polymer ?
#
loop_
_entity_poly.entity_id
_entity_poly.type
_entity_poly.pdbx_seq_one_letter_code
_entity_poly.pdbx_strand_id
1 'polypeptide(L)'
;MHFTLTLALALSTSILGAPAPAAQSSSSETVGSSTTVSPSAFTSSPSPTIDSSYPSPTVPYASDDLNESYLDKFQNELPEPIRGSGGAKILGPQNVPLDRQNPDFLASPSTDSGAVSNVKWPFSLSHNRVQDGGWARQQNVHSMPIATTMAGVNMRLKAGAIRELHWHVTAEWAYVLEGSCRVVVVNAEGQNYIADVYPGDLWYFPPGIPHVIQGLNDTADGCEFLLVFDDGEFSEDSTFSVTDWMSHVPKEVLSKNFKVNASAFDHIPDRQLWMLPSAVPTNSAQEEGVESPQGVSTLPYTFAASKANSTKVPGGTVKVVDSRTFNVSKTIALAEVTVEVGGMRELHWHPTQPEWSYFIEGEARITVFAAQANARTFNYQAGDIGYVPPSFGHYVENIGNTTLKFLEIFNSDKYEDISLNQWLALTPPEMVKAHLQLSDDTISKLQKVKPVVVGAGLL
;
A
#
# COMPACT_ATOMS: atom_id res chain seq x y z
N MET A 1 13.64 -46.68 31.10
CA MET A 1 13.26 -45.39 31.70
C MET A 1 12.11 -44.83 30.90
N HIS A 2 10.89 -44.94 31.42
CA HIS A 2 9.70 -44.31 30.85
C HIS A 2 9.55 -42.93 31.47
N PHE A 3 9.52 -41.89 30.63
CA PHE A 3 9.08 -40.56 31.03
C PHE A 3 7.80 -40.24 30.27
N THR A 4 6.69 -40.31 30.99
CA THR A 4 5.39 -39.74 30.63
C THR A 4 5.45 -38.24 30.89
N LEU A 5 5.26 -37.44 29.84
CA LEU A 5 5.13 -35.99 29.94
C LEU A 5 3.64 -35.63 29.83
N THR A 6 3.08 -35.15 30.93
CA THR A 6 1.67 -34.74 31.05
C THR A 6 1.49 -33.35 30.45
N LEU A 7 0.62 -33.24 29.44
CA LEU A 7 0.25 -31.98 28.80
C LEU A 7 -0.89 -31.31 29.61
N ALA A 8 -0.62 -30.16 30.21
CA ALA A 8 -1.63 -29.34 30.89
C ALA A 8 -2.20 -28.31 29.90
N LEU A 9 -3.47 -28.48 29.53
CA LEU A 9 -4.23 -27.58 28.67
C LEU A 9 -4.92 -26.52 29.56
N ALA A 10 -4.48 -25.27 29.50
CA ALA A 10 -5.16 -24.16 30.16
C ALA A 10 -6.18 -23.53 29.20
N LEU A 11 -7.47 -23.77 29.43
CA LEU A 11 -8.56 -23.02 28.79
C LEU A 11 -8.76 -21.68 29.50
N SER A 12 -8.51 -20.57 28.80
CA SER A 12 -8.94 -19.23 29.21
C SER A 12 -10.36 -18.98 28.72
N THR A 13 -11.31 -18.89 29.64
CA THR A 13 -12.70 -18.50 29.36
C THR A 13 -12.82 -16.98 29.18
N SER A 14 -13.27 -16.57 27.99
CA SER A 14 -13.70 -15.22 27.66
C SER A 14 -15.05 -14.89 28.30
N ILE A 15 -15.13 -13.77 29.01
CA ILE A 15 -16.39 -13.24 29.56
C ILE A 15 -16.98 -12.28 28.53
N LEU A 16 -18.09 -12.68 27.92
CA LEU A 16 -18.98 -11.85 27.11
C LEU A 16 -19.85 -10.99 28.04
N GLY A 17 -19.74 -9.67 27.93
CA GLY A 17 -20.64 -8.72 28.57
C GLY A 17 -21.98 -8.62 27.83
N ALA A 18 -23.09 -8.83 28.54
CA ALA A 18 -24.47 -8.68 28.07
C ALA A 18 -25.05 -7.30 28.46
N PRO A 19 -26.13 -6.84 27.82
CA PRO A 19 -26.49 -5.42 27.70
C PRO A 19 -27.32 -4.86 28.87
N ALA A 20 -27.30 -3.54 29.03
CA ALA A 20 -28.08 -2.79 30.01
C ALA A 20 -29.59 -2.78 29.66
N PRO A 21 -30.51 -2.90 30.65
CA PRO A 21 -31.94 -2.77 30.43
C PRO A 21 -32.43 -1.33 30.60
N ALA A 22 -33.44 -0.98 29.81
CA ALA A 22 -34.14 0.29 29.82
C ALA A 22 -35.37 0.29 30.77
N ALA A 23 -35.60 1.48 31.33
CA ALA A 23 -36.86 2.11 31.77
C ALA A 23 -37.78 1.44 32.82
N GLN A 24 -38.12 2.21 33.86
CA GLN A 24 -39.45 2.17 34.46
C GLN A 24 -39.94 3.58 34.83
N SER A 25 -41.09 3.91 34.25
CA SER A 25 -41.97 5.01 34.63
C SER A 25 -42.77 4.65 35.88
N SER A 26 -42.99 5.61 36.77
CA SER A 26 -44.07 5.52 37.76
C SER A 26 -44.75 6.88 37.90
N SER A 27 -46.06 6.84 37.70
CA SER A 27 -47.02 7.93 37.87
C SER A 27 -47.54 7.96 39.30
N SER A 28 -47.76 9.15 39.85
CA SER A 28 -48.75 9.37 40.91
C SER A 28 -49.28 10.81 40.87
N GLU A 29 -50.57 10.92 40.59
CA GLU A 29 -51.50 12.02 40.93
C GLU A 29 -51.77 11.95 42.45
N THR A 30 -52.20 12.95 43.24
CA THR A 30 -52.82 14.29 43.06
C THR A 30 -52.78 15.01 44.42
N VAL A 31 -52.93 16.34 44.46
CA VAL A 31 -54.04 17.10 45.08
C VAL A 31 -53.63 18.58 45.20
N GLY A 32 -54.57 19.46 44.85
CA GLY A 32 -54.35 20.87 44.56
C GLY A 32 -54.29 21.82 45.77
N SER A 33 -53.81 23.03 45.50
CA SER A 33 -54.31 24.26 46.09
C SER A 33 -54.12 25.40 45.09
N SER A 34 -55.21 26.09 44.81
CA SER A 34 -55.31 27.18 43.85
C SER A 34 -54.86 28.51 44.45
N THR A 35 -53.99 29.23 43.75
CA THR A 35 -53.87 30.69 43.86
C THR A 35 -53.61 31.28 42.49
N THR A 36 -54.55 32.09 42.04
CA THR A 36 -54.56 32.89 40.81
C THR A 36 -53.50 33.99 40.86
N VAL A 37 -52.57 34.00 39.91
CA VAL A 37 -51.68 35.14 39.64
C VAL A 37 -51.57 35.33 38.13
N SER A 38 -51.82 36.56 37.68
CA SER A 38 -51.81 37.03 36.29
C SER A 38 -50.49 36.75 35.55
N PRO A 39 -50.50 36.45 34.24
CA PRO A 39 -49.25 36.26 33.50
C PRO A 39 -48.65 37.62 33.13
N SER A 40 -47.58 38.01 33.80
CA SER A 40 -46.64 38.99 33.27
C SER A 40 -45.83 38.32 32.16
N ALA A 41 -45.95 38.84 30.93
CA ALA A 41 -45.13 38.43 29.80
C ALA A 41 -43.65 38.75 30.10
N PHE A 42 -42.90 37.74 30.53
CA PHE A 42 -41.45 37.77 30.52
C PHE A 42 -40.98 37.26 29.15
N THR A 43 -40.67 38.19 28.27
CA THR A 43 -39.76 37.94 27.14
C THR A 43 -38.39 37.63 27.71
N SER A 44 -38.09 36.36 27.97
CA SER A 44 -36.71 35.92 28.20
C SER A 44 -35.99 35.94 26.85
N SER A 45 -35.41 37.08 26.47
CA SER A 45 -34.30 37.08 25.53
C SER A 45 -33.23 36.13 26.09
N PRO A 46 -32.73 35.14 25.33
CA PRO A 46 -31.56 34.41 25.76
C PRO A 46 -30.44 35.42 25.98
N SER A 47 -29.90 35.47 27.19
CA SER A 47 -28.69 36.23 27.47
C SER A 47 -27.61 35.76 26.49
N PRO A 48 -26.86 36.68 25.86
CA PRO A 48 -25.73 36.28 25.05
C PRO A 48 -24.71 35.69 26.02
N THR A 49 -24.53 34.37 26.01
CA THR A 49 -23.36 33.73 26.58
C THR A 49 -22.17 34.05 25.67
N ILE A 50 -21.75 35.32 25.66
CA ILE A 50 -20.43 35.71 25.18
C ILE A 50 -19.50 35.50 26.36
N ASP A 51 -19.18 34.24 26.62
CA ASP A 51 -17.91 33.87 27.21
C ASP A 51 -17.19 33.04 26.14
N SER A 52 -16.66 33.75 25.15
CA SER A 52 -15.99 33.16 23.99
C SER A 52 -14.54 32.81 24.30
N SER A 53 -14.27 32.27 25.48
CA SER A 53 -12.99 31.64 25.74
C SER A 53 -13.02 30.25 25.12
N TYR A 54 -12.35 30.08 23.99
CA TYR A 54 -12.08 28.74 23.47
C TYR A 54 -11.41 27.91 24.58
N PRO A 55 -11.67 26.58 24.65
CA PRO A 55 -11.01 25.74 25.64
C PRO A 55 -9.50 25.87 25.49
N SER A 56 -8.80 26.07 26.62
CA SER A 56 -7.34 26.10 26.66
C SER A 56 -6.78 24.68 26.80
N PRO A 57 -5.66 24.33 26.15
CA PRO A 57 -5.11 23.00 26.26
C PRO A 57 -4.61 22.78 27.69
N THR A 58 -4.82 21.58 28.22
CA THR A 58 -4.32 21.17 29.55
C THR A 58 -2.88 20.67 29.51
N VAL A 59 -2.30 20.60 28.31
CA VAL A 59 -0.94 20.13 28.02
C VAL A 59 -0.20 21.16 27.17
N PRO A 60 1.15 21.14 27.14
CA PRO A 60 1.92 22.04 26.26
C PRO A 60 1.50 21.92 24.79
N TYR A 61 1.65 23.01 24.04
CA TYR A 61 1.52 22.98 22.58
C TYR A 61 2.59 22.08 21.96
N ALA A 62 2.31 21.57 20.76
CA ALA A 62 3.30 20.86 19.97
C ALA A 62 4.51 21.75 19.64
N SER A 63 5.66 21.12 19.36
CA SER A 63 6.89 21.81 18.94
C SER A 63 6.64 22.75 17.75
N ASP A 64 7.25 23.93 17.79
CA ASP A 64 7.24 24.92 16.70
C ASP A 64 8.48 24.81 15.79
N ASP A 65 9.37 23.83 16.04
CA ASP A 65 10.46 23.50 15.13
C ASP A 65 9.88 23.09 13.76
N LEU A 66 10.33 23.75 12.70
CA LEU A 66 9.91 23.49 11.33
C LEU A 66 10.31 22.08 10.87
N ASN A 67 11.32 21.48 11.52
CA ASN A 67 11.78 20.13 11.24
C ASN A 67 12.06 19.89 9.74
N GLU A 68 12.67 20.85 9.04
CA GLU A 68 13.08 20.66 7.64
C GLU A 68 13.98 19.41 7.51
N SER A 69 13.87 18.71 6.36
CA SER A 69 14.68 17.53 6.11
C SER A 69 16.17 17.89 6.04
N TYR A 70 17.01 17.03 6.60
CA TYR A 70 18.47 17.17 6.52
C TYR A 70 19.08 16.49 5.30
N LEU A 71 18.28 16.13 4.27
CA LEU A 71 18.77 15.48 3.06
C LEU A 71 19.98 16.21 2.46
N ASP A 72 19.82 17.49 2.10
CA ASP A 72 20.89 18.30 1.51
C ASP A 72 22.09 18.46 2.44
N LYS A 73 21.83 18.68 3.74
CA LYS A 73 22.90 18.80 4.75
C LYS A 73 23.74 17.52 4.80
N PHE A 74 23.10 16.35 4.86
CA PHE A 74 23.78 15.06 5.01
C PHE A 74 24.47 14.60 3.72
N GLN A 75 24.08 15.11 2.55
CA GLN A 75 24.87 14.89 1.32
C GLN A 75 26.24 15.59 1.38
N ASN A 76 26.32 16.74 2.04
CA ASN A 76 27.51 17.59 2.06
C ASN A 76 28.35 17.44 3.33
N GLU A 77 27.73 17.01 4.43
CA GLU A 77 28.36 16.88 5.75
C GLU A 77 28.43 15.41 6.21
N LEU A 78 29.09 15.17 7.34
CA LEU A 78 28.98 13.89 8.05
C LEU A 78 27.60 13.85 8.74
N PRO A 79 26.74 12.85 8.46
CA PRO A 79 25.45 12.72 9.14
C PRO A 79 25.64 12.52 10.64
N GLU A 80 24.90 13.28 11.45
CA GLU A 80 24.94 13.19 12.90
C GLU A 80 23.50 13.29 13.43
N PRO A 81 23.10 12.50 14.46
CA PRO A 81 21.76 12.52 15.04
C PRO A 81 21.60 13.72 15.98
N ILE A 82 21.77 14.93 15.44
CA ILE A 82 21.70 16.21 16.15
C ILE A 82 20.70 17.11 15.43
N ARG A 83 19.62 17.49 16.11
CA ARG A 83 18.61 18.44 15.62
C ARG A 83 18.39 19.53 16.67
N GLY A 84 18.64 20.78 16.27
CA GLY A 84 18.61 21.92 17.20
C GLY A 84 19.56 21.71 18.39
N SER A 85 19.02 21.71 19.60
CA SER A 85 19.77 21.45 20.84
C SER A 85 19.75 19.98 21.29
N GLY A 86 19.01 19.11 20.61
CA GLY A 86 18.90 17.69 20.91
C GLY A 86 19.94 16.84 20.19
N GLY A 87 20.28 15.69 20.78
CA GLY A 87 21.17 14.69 20.18
C GLY A 87 22.64 14.78 20.60
N ALA A 88 23.49 13.96 19.96
CA ALA A 88 24.94 13.92 20.19
C ALA A 88 25.66 13.27 18.98
N LYS A 89 26.98 13.40 18.91
CA LYS A 89 27.78 12.78 17.85
C LYS A 89 27.83 11.25 17.97
N ILE A 90 27.90 10.55 16.84
CA ILE A 90 28.14 9.10 16.81
C ILE A 90 29.60 8.82 17.17
N LEU A 91 29.82 8.06 18.26
CA LEU A 91 31.15 7.62 18.67
C LEU A 91 31.55 6.25 18.10
N GLY A 92 30.56 5.44 17.69
CA GLY A 92 30.75 4.10 17.19
C GLY A 92 30.99 4.03 15.68
N PRO A 93 31.15 2.82 15.12
CA PRO A 93 31.15 2.63 13.68
C PRO A 93 29.85 3.12 13.05
N GLN A 94 29.96 3.85 11.94
CA GLN A 94 28.84 4.47 11.26
C GLN A 94 28.75 3.98 9.81
N ASN A 95 27.54 3.64 9.35
CA ASN A 95 27.28 3.37 7.94
C ASN A 95 26.82 4.65 7.24
N VAL A 96 27.79 5.54 7.00
CA VAL A 96 27.54 6.88 6.43
C VAL A 96 26.68 6.84 5.16
N PRO A 97 26.88 5.93 4.18
CA PRO A 97 25.99 5.83 3.03
C PRO A 97 24.51 5.63 3.37
N LEU A 98 24.17 4.79 4.36
CA LEU A 98 22.77 4.59 4.76
C LEU A 98 22.23 5.78 5.55
N ASP A 99 23.04 6.39 6.39
CA ASP A 99 22.64 7.57 7.15
C ASP A 99 22.28 8.76 6.25
N ARG A 100 22.98 8.90 5.12
CA ARG A 100 22.68 9.89 4.08
C ARG A 100 21.34 9.66 3.38
N GLN A 101 20.90 8.41 3.29
CA GLN A 101 19.60 8.05 2.70
C GLN A 101 18.46 8.22 3.70
N ASN A 102 18.76 8.30 5.00
CA ASN A 102 17.77 8.33 6.07
C ASN A 102 17.93 9.56 6.99
N PRO A 103 17.98 10.79 6.45
CA PRO A 103 18.25 12.00 7.25
C PRO A 103 17.21 12.25 8.34
N ASP A 104 15.93 12.06 8.03
CA ASP A 104 14.81 12.26 8.95
C ASP A 104 14.57 11.05 9.87
N PHE A 105 15.21 9.90 9.60
CA PHE A 105 15.24 8.79 10.56
C PHE A 105 16.39 8.93 11.55
N LEU A 106 17.58 9.36 11.09
CA LEU A 106 18.75 9.56 11.94
C LEU A 106 18.59 10.76 12.87
N ALA A 107 18.18 11.92 12.32
CA ALA A 107 17.90 13.13 13.06
C ALA A 107 16.40 13.42 12.99
N SER A 108 15.61 12.66 13.76
CA SER A 108 14.15 12.67 13.70
C SER A 108 13.52 14.04 13.95
N PRO A 109 12.37 14.33 13.32
CA PRO A 109 11.54 15.48 13.69
C PRO A 109 11.24 15.49 15.20
N SER A 110 11.23 16.67 15.81
CA SER A 110 10.89 16.83 17.23
C SER A 110 9.45 16.44 17.59
N THR A 111 8.60 16.21 16.58
CA THR A 111 7.23 15.71 16.70
C THR A 111 7.12 14.19 16.65
N ASP A 112 8.18 13.45 16.31
CA ASP A 112 8.20 12.00 16.41
C ASP A 112 8.13 11.56 17.88
N SER A 113 7.41 10.46 18.15
CA SER A 113 7.18 10.00 19.51
C SER A 113 6.81 8.52 19.56
N GLY A 114 7.16 7.89 20.67
CA GLY A 114 6.72 6.53 21.00
C GLY A 114 7.28 5.44 20.08
N ALA A 115 6.54 4.34 20.01
CA ALA A 115 6.95 3.13 19.32
C ALA A 115 6.10 2.90 18.07
N VAL A 116 6.73 3.00 16.91
CA VAL A 116 6.12 2.67 15.61
C VAL A 116 6.95 1.55 14.99
N SER A 117 6.28 0.50 14.51
CA SER A 117 6.93 -0.60 13.77
C SER A 117 7.65 -0.07 12.53
N ASN A 118 8.66 -0.79 12.05
CA ASN A 118 9.34 -0.42 10.81
C ASN A 118 8.37 -0.57 9.61
N VAL A 119 8.13 0.53 8.89
CA VAL A 119 7.24 0.63 7.73
C VAL A 119 8.00 0.85 6.42
N LYS A 120 9.31 0.61 6.43
CA LYS A 120 10.20 0.76 5.27
C LYS A 120 10.95 -0.54 5.00
N TRP A 121 10.97 -0.97 3.75
CA TRP A 121 11.85 -2.04 3.30
C TRP A 121 12.44 -1.76 1.91
N PRO A 122 13.77 -1.59 1.80
CA PRO A 122 14.43 -1.51 0.49
C PRO A 122 14.48 -2.89 -0.18
N PHE A 123 14.02 -3.03 -1.43
CA PHE A 123 14.22 -4.29 -2.16
C PHE A 123 15.70 -4.68 -2.28
N SER A 124 16.62 -3.71 -2.23
CA SER A 124 18.07 -3.93 -2.22
C SER A 124 18.57 -4.73 -1.02
N LEU A 125 17.79 -4.86 0.05
CA LEU A 125 18.11 -5.72 1.21
C LEU A 125 17.45 -7.11 1.12
N SER A 126 16.66 -7.36 0.07
CA SER A 126 16.02 -8.66 -0.15
C SER A 126 16.99 -9.62 -0.83
N HIS A 127 16.97 -10.89 -0.41
CA HIS A 127 17.69 -11.94 -1.12
C HIS A 127 17.19 -12.03 -2.57
N ASN A 128 18.13 -12.08 -3.52
CA ASN A 128 17.81 -12.16 -4.94
C ASN A 128 18.03 -13.58 -5.45
N ARG A 129 16.95 -14.25 -5.87
CA ARG A 129 17.01 -15.55 -6.52
C ARG A 129 17.34 -15.33 -7.99
N VAL A 130 18.53 -15.77 -8.40
CA VAL A 130 19.05 -15.55 -9.76
C VAL A 130 19.09 -16.87 -10.54
N GLN A 131 18.57 -16.87 -11.77
CA GLN A 131 18.62 -18.01 -12.69
C GLN A 131 18.89 -17.54 -14.13
N ASP A 132 19.09 -18.48 -15.06
CA ASP A 132 19.49 -18.16 -16.43
C ASP A 132 18.48 -17.26 -17.17
N GLY A 133 17.19 -17.39 -16.85
CA GLY A 133 16.11 -16.57 -17.41
C GLY A 133 15.98 -15.17 -16.81
N GLY A 134 16.59 -14.88 -15.66
CA GLY A 134 16.40 -13.62 -14.95
C GLY A 134 16.55 -13.74 -13.43
N TRP A 135 15.81 -12.92 -12.68
CA TRP A 135 15.88 -12.91 -11.22
C TRP A 135 14.59 -12.43 -10.56
N ALA A 136 14.42 -12.74 -9.27
CA ALA A 136 13.35 -12.22 -8.44
C ALA A 136 13.82 -12.00 -7.00
N ARG A 137 13.26 -10.96 -6.35
CA ARG A 137 13.48 -10.64 -4.93
C ARG A 137 12.17 -10.19 -4.30
N GLN A 138 11.98 -10.48 -3.02
CA GLN A 138 10.67 -10.32 -2.37
C GLN A 138 10.73 -9.59 -1.03
N GLN A 139 9.64 -8.89 -0.72
CA GLN A 139 9.28 -8.43 0.62
C GLN A 139 8.00 -9.14 1.04
N ASN A 140 8.05 -9.79 2.19
CA ASN A 140 6.91 -10.37 2.89
C ASN A 140 7.05 -10.10 4.39
N VAL A 141 6.27 -10.77 5.25
CA VAL A 141 6.33 -10.58 6.71
C VAL A 141 7.69 -10.91 7.34
N HIS A 142 8.55 -11.69 6.69
CA HIS A 142 9.89 -11.97 7.22
C HIS A 142 10.85 -10.80 7.01
N SER A 143 10.60 -9.99 5.99
CA SER A 143 11.34 -8.77 5.70
C SER A 143 10.75 -7.55 6.43
N MET A 144 9.42 -7.41 6.40
CA MET A 144 8.70 -6.28 6.98
C MET A 144 7.44 -6.80 7.72
N PRO A 145 7.57 -7.22 9.00
CA PRO A 145 6.50 -7.92 9.74
C PRO A 145 5.20 -7.16 9.94
N ILE A 146 5.20 -5.83 9.75
CA ILE A 146 3.98 -5.03 9.84
C ILE A 146 3.04 -5.24 8.64
N ALA A 147 3.58 -5.63 7.48
CA ALA A 147 2.82 -5.81 6.25
C ALA A 147 2.20 -7.21 6.16
N THR A 148 1.27 -7.50 7.07
CA THR A 148 0.66 -8.83 7.19
C THR A 148 -0.35 -9.16 6.09
N THR A 149 -0.83 -8.16 5.36
CA THR A 149 -1.91 -8.33 4.36
C THR A 149 -1.43 -8.17 2.92
N MET A 150 -0.16 -7.84 2.71
CA MET A 150 0.39 -7.55 1.39
C MET A 150 1.88 -7.90 1.34
N ALA A 151 2.28 -8.51 0.23
CA ALA A 151 3.68 -8.81 -0.08
C ALA A 151 4.00 -8.35 -1.51
N GLY A 152 5.27 -8.04 -1.75
CA GLY A 152 5.75 -7.57 -3.05
C GLY A 152 6.89 -8.42 -3.60
N VAL A 153 6.92 -8.63 -4.91
CA VAL A 153 8.05 -9.26 -5.63
C VAL A 153 8.48 -8.32 -6.74
N ASN A 154 9.77 -7.98 -6.78
CA ASN A 154 10.38 -7.35 -7.95
C ASN A 154 11.05 -8.46 -8.77
N MET A 155 10.59 -8.63 -10.01
CA MET A 155 10.99 -9.72 -10.89
C MET A 155 11.46 -9.18 -12.25
N ARG A 156 12.42 -9.89 -12.84
CA ARG A 156 13.06 -9.57 -14.11
C ARG A 156 13.15 -10.80 -14.98
N LEU A 157 12.72 -10.69 -16.24
CA LEU A 157 12.86 -11.72 -17.28
C LEU A 157 13.67 -11.19 -18.47
N LYS A 158 14.78 -11.86 -18.82
CA LYS A 158 15.53 -11.57 -20.05
C LYS A 158 14.63 -11.70 -21.28
N ALA A 159 15.04 -11.09 -22.40
CA ALA A 159 14.34 -11.24 -23.67
C ALA A 159 14.14 -12.74 -24.02
N GLY A 160 12.89 -13.12 -24.25
CA GLY A 160 12.46 -14.49 -24.54
C GLY A 160 12.34 -15.41 -23.32
N ALA A 161 12.93 -15.07 -22.17
CA ALA A 161 12.84 -15.89 -20.97
C ALA A 161 11.41 -15.95 -20.41
N ILE A 162 11.08 -17.08 -19.80
CA ILE A 162 9.74 -17.40 -19.32
C ILE A 162 9.78 -17.55 -17.80
N ARG A 163 8.90 -16.83 -17.09
CA ARG A 163 8.43 -17.23 -15.76
C ARG A 163 7.46 -18.38 -15.99
N GLU A 164 7.82 -19.57 -15.50
CA GLU A 164 7.13 -20.84 -15.77
C GLU A 164 5.60 -20.75 -15.61
N LEU A 165 4.84 -21.55 -16.37
CA LEU A 165 3.41 -21.79 -16.14
C LEU A 165 3.17 -22.18 -14.67
N HIS A 166 2.39 -21.36 -13.97
CA HIS A 166 2.11 -21.56 -12.55
C HIS A 166 0.77 -20.96 -12.13
N TRP A 167 0.38 -21.25 -10.89
CA TRP A 167 -0.72 -20.58 -10.20
C TRP A 167 -0.40 -20.46 -8.70
N HIS A 168 -1.22 -19.70 -7.97
CA HIS A 168 -1.14 -19.53 -6.53
C HIS A 168 -2.51 -19.15 -5.97
N VAL A 169 -2.69 -19.26 -4.64
CA VAL A 169 -3.97 -18.98 -3.96
C VAL A 169 -4.25 -17.49 -3.75
N THR A 170 -3.22 -16.65 -3.80
CA THR A 170 -3.32 -15.20 -3.73
C THR A 170 -3.73 -14.62 -5.09
N ALA A 171 -4.34 -13.44 -5.10
CA ALA A 171 -4.39 -12.65 -6.31
C ALA A 171 -2.99 -12.11 -6.63
N GLU A 172 -2.68 -11.95 -7.91
CA GLU A 172 -1.48 -11.25 -8.36
C GLU A 172 -1.89 -9.98 -9.09
N TRP A 173 -1.40 -8.84 -8.63
CA TRP A 173 -1.47 -7.58 -9.34
C TRP A 173 -0.07 -7.15 -9.75
N ALA A 174 0.09 -6.50 -10.90
CA ALA A 174 1.41 -6.06 -11.32
C ALA A 174 1.44 -4.69 -12.00
N TYR A 175 2.64 -4.11 -11.98
CA TYR A 175 3.04 -2.91 -12.70
C TYR A 175 4.32 -3.20 -13.48
N VAL A 176 4.31 -2.98 -14.80
CA VAL A 176 5.52 -3.12 -15.62
C VAL A 176 6.42 -1.90 -15.39
N LEU A 177 7.62 -2.13 -14.85
CA LEU A 177 8.57 -1.05 -14.56
C LEU A 177 9.37 -0.67 -15.80
N GLU A 178 9.87 -1.65 -16.54
CA GLU A 178 10.74 -1.44 -17.69
C GLU A 178 10.60 -2.58 -18.71
N GLY A 179 10.82 -2.29 -19.98
CA GLY A 179 10.71 -3.27 -21.06
C GLY A 179 9.29 -3.79 -21.30
N SER A 180 9.15 -4.97 -21.89
CA SER A 180 7.84 -5.52 -22.24
C SER A 180 7.76 -7.03 -22.02
N CYS A 181 6.57 -7.48 -21.61
CA CYS A 181 6.28 -8.89 -21.39
C CYS A 181 5.03 -9.31 -22.17
N ARG A 182 4.92 -10.60 -22.45
CA ARG A 182 3.69 -11.28 -22.86
C ARG A 182 3.14 -12.07 -21.69
N VAL A 183 1.84 -11.94 -21.43
CA VAL A 183 1.12 -12.73 -20.44
C VAL A 183 0.11 -13.65 -21.12
N VAL A 184 -0.03 -14.87 -20.62
CA VAL A 184 -1.07 -15.81 -21.05
C VAL A 184 -1.81 -16.32 -19.82
N VAL A 185 -3.13 -16.38 -19.89
CA VAL A 185 -4.03 -16.77 -18.80
C VAL A 185 -5.07 -17.75 -19.33
N VAL A 186 -5.47 -18.74 -18.52
CA VAL A 186 -6.61 -19.63 -18.81
C VAL A 186 -7.55 -19.64 -17.61
N ASN A 187 -8.82 -19.27 -17.81
CA ASN A 187 -9.80 -19.17 -16.73
C ASN A 187 -10.55 -20.50 -16.45
N ALA A 188 -11.38 -20.50 -15.40
CA ALA A 188 -12.13 -21.69 -14.96
C ALA A 188 -13.15 -22.18 -16.00
N GLU A 189 -13.61 -21.30 -16.89
CA GLU A 189 -14.49 -21.61 -18.01
C GLU A 189 -13.73 -22.19 -19.22
N GLY A 190 -12.40 -22.32 -19.15
CA GLY A 190 -11.55 -22.82 -20.24
C GLY A 190 -11.25 -21.78 -21.33
N GLN A 191 -11.58 -20.51 -21.07
CA GLN A 191 -11.28 -19.42 -21.98
C GLN A 191 -9.84 -18.97 -21.77
N ASN A 192 -9.16 -18.61 -22.86
CA ASN A 192 -7.82 -18.06 -22.78
C ASN A 192 -7.82 -16.54 -22.95
N TYR A 193 -6.71 -15.94 -22.53
CA TYR A 193 -6.40 -14.55 -22.73
C TYR A 193 -4.89 -14.42 -22.94
N ILE A 194 -4.49 -13.62 -23.93
CA ILE A 194 -3.09 -13.36 -24.27
C ILE A 194 -2.93 -11.88 -24.60
N ALA A 195 -1.91 -11.25 -24.02
CA ALA A 195 -1.64 -9.83 -24.25
C ALA A 195 -0.17 -9.49 -24.02
N ASP A 196 0.29 -8.48 -24.74
CA ASP A 196 1.58 -7.82 -24.50
C ASP A 196 1.35 -6.60 -23.59
N VAL A 197 2.24 -6.41 -22.62
CA VAL A 197 2.20 -5.34 -21.61
C VAL A 197 3.51 -4.56 -21.61
N TYR A 198 3.41 -3.24 -21.45
CA TYR A 198 4.50 -2.27 -21.62
C TYR A 198 4.72 -1.43 -20.36
N PRO A 199 5.80 -0.63 -20.25
CA PRO A 199 6.09 0.13 -19.04
C PRO A 199 4.92 1.03 -18.63
N GLY A 200 4.50 0.93 -17.37
CA GLY A 200 3.34 1.60 -16.81
C GLY A 200 2.00 0.89 -17.04
N ASP A 201 1.96 -0.23 -17.75
CA ASP A 201 0.77 -1.08 -17.85
C ASP A 201 0.66 -2.03 -16.66
N LEU A 202 -0.56 -2.52 -16.44
CA LEU A 202 -0.91 -3.40 -15.33
C LEU A 202 -1.39 -4.76 -15.83
N TRP A 203 -1.25 -5.77 -14.98
CA TRP A 203 -2.09 -6.96 -15.05
C TRP A 203 -2.68 -7.30 -13.68
N TYR A 204 -3.73 -8.11 -13.70
CA TYR A 204 -4.30 -8.70 -12.51
C TYR A 204 -4.73 -10.13 -12.82
N PHE A 205 -4.26 -11.09 -12.05
CA PHE A 205 -4.67 -12.49 -12.12
C PHE A 205 -5.45 -12.84 -10.84
N PRO A 206 -6.73 -13.22 -10.95
CA PRO A 206 -7.51 -13.65 -9.79
C PRO A 206 -6.91 -14.90 -9.12
N PRO A 207 -7.23 -15.12 -7.82
CA PRO A 207 -6.82 -16.31 -7.08
C PRO A 207 -7.02 -17.61 -7.85
N GLY A 208 -5.97 -18.43 -7.93
CA GLY A 208 -5.99 -19.76 -8.53
C GLY A 208 -6.04 -19.80 -10.05
N ILE A 209 -6.04 -18.67 -10.75
CA ILE A 209 -6.04 -18.62 -12.21
C ILE A 209 -4.61 -18.84 -12.74
N PRO A 210 -4.35 -19.92 -13.51
CA PRO A 210 -3.01 -20.20 -14.03
C PRO A 210 -2.59 -19.21 -15.10
N HIS A 211 -1.31 -18.87 -15.07
CA HIS A 211 -0.71 -17.91 -15.98
C HIS A 211 0.77 -18.20 -16.25
N VAL A 212 1.31 -17.51 -17.25
CA VAL A 212 2.72 -17.54 -17.66
C VAL A 212 3.12 -16.16 -18.15
N ILE A 213 4.36 -15.78 -17.90
CA ILE A 213 4.92 -14.48 -18.30
C ILE A 213 6.17 -14.73 -19.13
N GLN A 214 6.31 -14.07 -20.25
CA GLN A 214 7.48 -14.17 -21.12
C GLN A 214 8.04 -12.78 -21.43
N GLY A 215 9.34 -12.58 -21.25
CA GLY A 215 10.00 -11.34 -21.67
C GLY A 215 10.01 -11.20 -23.19
N LEU A 216 9.74 -10.01 -23.70
CA LEU A 216 9.78 -9.68 -25.13
C LEU A 216 11.08 -8.97 -25.51
N ASN A 217 11.19 -8.40 -26.71
CA ASN A 217 12.37 -7.67 -27.16
C ASN A 217 12.05 -6.30 -27.78
N ASP A 218 10.93 -5.67 -27.40
CA ASP A 218 10.66 -4.27 -27.79
C ASP A 218 11.76 -3.33 -27.27
N THR A 219 12.35 -3.68 -26.11
CA THR A 219 13.66 -3.19 -25.66
C THR A 219 14.69 -4.31 -25.77
N ALA A 220 15.99 -3.98 -25.79
CA ALA A 220 17.04 -4.98 -25.99
C ALA A 220 17.03 -6.14 -24.96
N ASP A 221 16.44 -5.94 -23.77
CA ASP A 221 16.76 -6.76 -22.60
C ASP A 221 15.57 -7.49 -21.92
N GLY A 222 14.35 -7.51 -22.47
CA GLY A 222 13.22 -8.22 -21.84
C GLY A 222 12.32 -7.30 -21.03
N CYS A 223 11.95 -7.69 -19.81
CA CYS A 223 11.16 -6.86 -18.92
C CYS A 223 11.52 -6.98 -17.44
N GLU A 224 11.24 -5.91 -16.69
CA GLU A 224 11.24 -5.83 -15.23
C GLU A 224 9.89 -5.31 -14.74
N PHE A 225 9.36 -5.92 -13.69
CA PHE A 225 8.03 -5.63 -13.19
C PHE A 225 7.94 -5.84 -11.68
N LEU A 226 6.95 -5.17 -11.10
CA LEU A 226 6.56 -5.31 -9.71
C LEU A 226 5.29 -6.16 -9.64
N LEU A 227 5.30 -7.19 -8.81
CA LEU A 227 4.14 -7.99 -8.43
C LEU A 227 3.75 -7.66 -7.00
N VAL A 228 2.46 -7.59 -6.73
CA VAL A 228 1.89 -7.39 -5.40
C VAL A 228 0.80 -8.43 -5.17
N PHE A 229 0.86 -9.06 -4.01
CA PHE A 229 -0.03 -10.13 -3.60
C PHE A 229 -0.84 -9.70 -2.37
N ASP A 230 -2.08 -10.16 -2.28
CA ASP A 230 -3.05 -9.81 -1.23
C ASP A 230 -2.89 -10.62 0.07
N ASP A 231 -1.68 -11.15 0.33
CA ASP A 231 -1.30 -11.87 1.55
C ASP A 231 0.17 -11.54 1.90
N GLY A 232 0.42 -11.12 3.15
CA GLY A 232 1.76 -10.78 3.63
C GLY A 232 2.67 -11.99 3.84
N GLU A 233 2.12 -13.20 3.94
CA GLU A 233 2.87 -14.46 4.05
C GLU A 233 3.30 -15.01 2.68
N PHE A 234 2.91 -14.36 1.58
CA PHE A 234 3.26 -14.84 0.25
C PHE A 234 4.78 -14.98 0.10
N SER A 235 5.16 -16.07 -0.58
CA SER A 235 6.52 -16.29 -1.02
C SER A 235 6.53 -16.77 -2.46
N GLU A 236 7.38 -16.18 -3.29
CA GLU A 236 7.57 -16.56 -4.69
C GLU A 236 8.05 -18.01 -4.85
N ASP A 237 8.69 -18.55 -3.80
CA ASP A 237 9.12 -19.95 -3.75
C ASP A 237 7.96 -20.95 -3.56
N SER A 238 6.76 -20.48 -3.21
CA SER A 238 5.59 -21.31 -2.83
C SER A 238 4.49 -21.37 -3.90
N THR A 239 4.79 -20.98 -5.15
CA THR A 239 3.84 -21.12 -6.26
C THR A 239 3.68 -22.58 -6.70
N PHE A 240 2.54 -22.91 -7.30
CA PHE A 240 2.32 -24.21 -7.93
C PHE A 240 2.79 -24.18 -9.39
N SER A 241 3.97 -24.76 -9.66
CA SER A 241 4.58 -24.78 -10.99
C SER A 241 4.19 -26.04 -11.78
N VAL A 242 3.98 -25.91 -13.10
CA VAL A 242 3.52 -27.03 -13.93
C VAL A 242 4.50 -28.20 -13.94
N THR A 243 5.80 -27.94 -14.05
CA THR A 243 6.82 -29.00 -14.09
C THR A 243 6.98 -29.69 -12.74
N ASP A 244 6.84 -28.95 -11.65
CA ASP A 244 6.85 -29.51 -10.29
C ASP A 244 5.64 -30.40 -10.03
N TRP A 245 4.45 -29.96 -10.44
CA TRP A 245 3.28 -30.82 -10.31
C TRP A 245 3.43 -32.08 -11.17
N MET A 246 3.83 -31.93 -12.43
CA MET A 246 3.99 -33.06 -13.35
C MET A 246 5.08 -34.05 -12.91
N SER A 247 6.14 -33.62 -12.23
CA SER A 247 7.16 -34.51 -11.68
C SER A 247 6.67 -35.34 -10.48
N HIS A 248 5.61 -34.89 -9.81
CA HIS A 248 4.98 -35.54 -8.66
C HIS A 248 3.69 -36.30 -8.99
N VAL A 249 3.42 -36.56 -10.27
CA VAL A 249 2.29 -37.40 -10.72
C VAL A 249 2.82 -38.69 -11.35
N PRO A 250 2.32 -39.89 -10.96
CA PRO A 250 2.72 -41.14 -11.60
C PRO A 250 2.51 -41.09 -13.12
N LYS A 251 3.49 -41.54 -13.90
CA LYS A 251 3.41 -41.52 -15.38
C LYS A 251 2.20 -42.27 -15.93
N GLU A 252 1.69 -43.30 -15.23
CA GLU A 252 0.45 -43.97 -15.62
C GLU A 252 -0.80 -43.07 -15.49
N VAL A 253 -0.82 -42.17 -14.50
CA VAL A 253 -1.90 -41.19 -14.30
C VAL A 253 -1.80 -40.11 -15.37
N LEU A 254 -0.60 -39.61 -15.68
CA LEU A 254 -0.37 -38.68 -16.80
C LEU A 254 -0.82 -39.33 -18.12
N SER A 255 -0.36 -40.55 -18.41
CA SER A 255 -0.76 -41.32 -19.58
C SER A 255 -2.28 -41.46 -19.70
N LYS A 256 -2.97 -41.80 -18.60
CA LYS A 256 -4.43 -41.91 -18.55
C LYS A 256 -5.14 -40.57 -18.76
N ASN A 257 -4.60 -39.47 -18.23
CA ASN A 257 -5.15 -38.12 -18.35
C ASN A 257 -5.06 -37.63 -19.80
N PHE A 258 -3.86 -37.68 -20.38
CA PHE A 258 -3.57 -37.14 -21.71
C PHE A 258 -3.88 -38.11 -22.87
N LYS A 259 -4.27 -39.36 -22.58
CA LYS A 259 -4.57 -40.40 -23.57
C LYS A 259 -3.40 -40.73 -24.51
N VAL A 260 -2.18 -40.72 -23.96
CA VAL A 260 -0.93 -41.04 -24.68
C VAL A 260 -0.14 -42.10 -23.93
N ASN A 261 0.89 -42.69 -24.55
CA ASN A 261 1.79 -43.63 -23.87
C ASN A 261 2.57 -42.91 -22.75
N ALA A 262 2.83 -43.58 -21.63
CA ALA A 262 3.65 -43.09 -20.52
C ALA A 262 5.03 -42.58 -20.97
N SER A 263 5.61 -43.14 -22.04
CA SER A 263 6.91 -42.71 -22.58
C SER A 263 6.90 -41.27 -23.14
N ALA A 264 5.73 -40.68 -23.43
CA ALA A 264 5.62 -39.28 -23.81
C ALA A 264 6.10 -38.32 -22.71
N PHE A 265 6.15 -38.81 -21.47
CA PHE A 265 6.49 -38.06 -20.27
C PHE A 265 7.90 -38.40 -19.74
N ASP A 266 8.76 -39.03 -20.55
CA ASP A 266 10.11 -39.43 -20.13
C ASP A 266 11.07 -38.26 -19.89
N HIS A 267 10.78 -37.09 -20.43
CA HIS A 267 11.62 -35.90 -20.36
C HIS A 267 11.02 -34.76 -19.51
N ILE A 268 10.03 -35.05 -18.65
CA ILE A 268 9.56 -34.06 -17.67
C ILE A 268 10.72 -33.77 -16.70
N PRO A 269 11.04 -32.51 -16.40
CA PRO A 269 11.99 -32.15 -15.34
C PRO A 269 11.61 -32.78 -13.99
N ASP A 270 12.59 -33.13 -13.16
CA ASP A 270 12.33 -33.76 -11.84
C ASP A 270 11.92 -32.75 -10.75
N ARG A 271 11.93 -31.45 -11.06
CA ARG A 271 11.61 -30.33 -10.15
C ARG A 271 11.19 -29.11 -10.98
N GLN A 272 10.60 -28.12 -10.32
CA GLN A 272 10.29 -26.83 -10.97
C GLN A 272 11.46 -26.25 -11.77
N LEU A 273 11.15 -25.72 -12.94
CA LEU A 273 12.10 -24.90 -13.72
C LEU A 273 12.12 -23.46 -13.20
N TRP A 274 10.97 -22.98 -12.70
CA TRP A 274 10.71 -21.65 -12.16
C TRP A 274 10.89 -20.51 -13.16
N MET A 275 12.10 -20.32 -13.69
CA MET A 275 12.43 -19.29 -14.67
C MET A 275 13.42 -19.84 -15.70
N LEU A 276 12.99 -19.95 -16.95
CA LEU A 276 13.72 -20.65 -18.00
C LEU A 276 14.04 -19.73 -19.20
N PRO A 277 15.21 -19.86 -19.82
CA PRO A 277 15.49 -19.19 -21.08
C PRO A 277 14.63 -19.78 -22.20
N SER A 278 14.17 -18.94 -23.12
CA SER A 278 13.46 -19.35 -24.33
C SER A 278 13.71 -18.32 -25.45
N ALA A 279 13.35 -18.68 -26.68
CA ALA A 279 13.41 -17.75 -27.81
C ALA A 279 12.37 -16.64 -27.66
N VAL A 280 12.68 -15.46 -28.18
CA VAL A 280 11.71 -14.36 -28.23
C VAL A 280 10.57 -14.73 -29.19
N PRO A 281 9.30 -14.56 -28.79
CA PRO A 281 8.16 -14.67 -29.70
C PRO A 281 8.33 -13.79 -30.94
N THR A 282 8.03 -14.32 -32.13
CA THR A 282 8.17 -13.56 -33.38
C THR A 282 6.88 -12.92 -33.84
N ASN A 283 5.73 -13.40 -33.36
CA ASN A 283 4.42 -12.90 -33.77
C ASN A 283 3.77 -12.09 -32.65
N SER A 284 2.76 -11.31 -33.00
CA SER A 284 1.93 -10.60 -32.02
C SER A 284 1.17 -11.56 -31.11
N ALA A 285 0.73 -11.07 -29.94
CA ALA A 285 -0.09 -11.83 -29.00
C ALA A 285 -1.35 -12.43 -29.68
N GLN A 286 -1.94 -11.70 -30.62
CA GLN A 286 -3.13 -12.13 -31.35
C GLN A 286 -2.83 -13.24 -32.36
N GLU A 287 -1.66 -13.21 -33.02
CA GLU A 287 -1.26 -14.21 -34.02
C GLU A 287 -0.76 -15.51 -33.37
N GLU A 288 -0.14 -15.43 -32.20
CA GLU A 288 0.28 -16.61 -31.41
C GLU A 288 -0.84 -17.19 -30.54
N GLY A 289 -1.94 -16.46 -30.38
CA GLY A 289 -3.09 -16.89 -29.60
C GLY A 289 -3.68 -18.21 -30.10
N VAL A 290 -3.91 -19.15 -29.19
CA VAL A 290 -4.61 -20.40 -29.49
C VAL A 290 -6.12 -20.13 -29.60
N GLU A 291 -6.78 -20.61 -30.65
CA GLU A 291 -8.24 -20.54 -30.74
C GLU A 291 -8.86 -21.49 -29.69
N SER A 292 -9.50 -20.93 -28.67
CA SER A 292 -10.24 -21.70 -27.67
C SER A 292 -11.70 -21.92 -28.12
N PRO A 293 -12.21 -23.16 -28.15
CA PRO A 293 -13.63 -23.41 -28.44
C PRO A 293 -14.57 -22.86 -27.35
N GLN A 294 -14.04 -22.48 -26.18
CA GLN A 294 -14.77 -21.78 -25.11
C GLN A 294 -14.77 -20.26 -25.30
N GLY A 295 -14.08 -19.76 -26.33
CA GLY A 295 -13.89 -18.34 -26.61
C GLY A 295 -12.77 -17.72 -25.76
N VAL A 296 -12.65 -16.39 -25.87
CA VAL A 296 -11.71 -15.58 -25.10
C VAL A 296 -12.38 -15.03 -23.83
N SER A 297 -11.58 -14.74 -22.80
CA SER A 297 -12.09 -14.13 -21.56
C SER A 297 -12.89 -12.86 -21.84
N THR A 298 -14.04 -12.72 -21.17
CA THR A 298 -14.92 -11.54 -21.33
C THR A 298 -14.37 -10.28 -20.66
N LEU A 299 -13.57 -10.43 -19.61
CA LEU A 299 -12.85 -9.33 -18.96
C LEU A 299 -11.36 -9.43 -19.31
N PRO A 300 -10.72 -8.31 -19.69
CA PRO A 300 -9.28 -8.31 -19.92
C PRO A 300 -8.54 -8.48 -18.59
N TYR A 301 -7.46 -9.28 -18.60
CA TYR A 301 -6.55 -9.44 -17.47
C TYR A 301 -5.41 -8.41 -17.44
N THR A 302 -5.34 -7.52 -18.43
CA THR A 302 -4.39 -6.41 -18.48
C THR A 302 -5.11 -5.07 -18.61
N PHE A 303 -4.44 -4.00 -18.18
CA PHE A 303 -4.95 -2.64 -18.29
C PHE A 303 -3.83 -1.70 -18.72
N ALA A 304 -4.04 -0.95 -19.80
CA ALA A 304 -3.06 -0.02 -20.34
C ALA A 304 -2.98 1.29 -19.52
N ALA A 305 -2.58 1.21 -18.25
CA ALA A 305 -2.51 2.36 -17.35
C ALA A 305 -1.49 3.41 -17.80
N SER A 306 -0.50 3.03 -18.62
CA SER A 306 0.43 3.95 -19.28
C SER A 306 -0.28 4.96 -20.19
N LYS A 307 -1.45 4.57 -20.75
CA LYS A 307 -2.26 5.37 -21.68
C LYS A 307 -3.49 6.00 -21.01
N ALA A 308 -3.75 5.65 -19.75
CA ALA A 308 -4.85 6.25 -19.01
C ALA A 308 -4.49 7.66 -18.54
N ASN A 309 -5.43 8.59 -18.67
CA ASN A 309 -5.22 9.98 -18.26
C ASN A 309 -4.98 10.07 -16.74
N SER A 310 -3.97 10.83 -16.34
CA SER A 310 -3.80 11.27 -14.96
C SER A 310 -4.58 12.56 -14.70
N THR A 311 -5.02 12.75 -13.46
CA THR A 311 -5.62 14.00 -13.00
C THR A 311 -4.50 14.93 -12.58
N LYS A 312 -4.37 16.09 -13.25
CA LYS A 312 -3.43 17.13 -12.84
C LYS A 312 -3.96 17.87 -11.62
N VAL A 313 -3.12 18.00 -10.61
CA VAL A 313 -3.38 18.70 -9.34
C VAL A 313 -2.26 19.73 -9.09
N PRO A 314 -2.42 20.69 -8.17
CA PRO A 314 -1.45 21.79 -8.03
C PRO A 314 0.00 21.36 -7.82
N GLY A 315 0.24 20.29 -7.04
CA GLY A 315 1.57 19.78 -6.74
C GLY A 315 2.03 18.57 -7.55
N GLY A 316 1.30 18.17 -8.60
CA GLY A 316 1.68 16.99 -9.40
C GLY A 316 0.50 16.33 -10.11
N THR A 317 0.47 15.00 -10.12
CA THR A 317 -0.59 14.22 -10.79
C THR A 317 -1.00 13.00 -9.99
N VAL A 318 -2.24 12.56 -10.16
CA VAL A 318 -2.77 11.34 -9.55
C VAL A 318 -3.56 10.55 -10.58
N LYS A 319 -3.32 9.25 -10.64
CA LYS A 319 -4.04 8.32 -11.52
C LYS A 319 -4.53 7.11 -10.73
N VAL A 320 -5.84 6.98 -10.61
CA VAL A 320 -6.47 5.88 -9.87
C VAL A 320 -6.93 4.79 -10.84
N VAL A 321 -6.57 3.55 -10.55
CA VAL A 321 -7.06 2.36 -11.26
C VAL A 321 -7.55 1.35 -10.23
N ASP A 322 -8.83 0.99 -10.30
CA ASP A 322 -9.45 0.04 -9.38
C ASP A 322 -10.60 -0.73 -10.07
N SER A 323 -11.39 -1.48 -9.31
CA SER A 323 -12.47 -2.32 -9.86
C SER A 323 -13.55 -1.56 -10.65
N ARG A 324 -13.60 -0.22 -10.60
CA ARG A 324 -14.51 0.62 -11.40
C ARG A 324 -14.04 0.81 -12.84
N THR A 325 -12.73 0.70 -13.09
CA THR A 325 -12.11 0.89 -14.41
C THR A 325 -11.39 -0.35 -14.90
N PHE A 326 -10.68 -1.05 -14.02
CA PHE A 326 -10.05 -2.34 -14.28
C PHE A 326 -10.86 -3.45 -13.60
N ASN A 327 -11.99 -3.80 -14.23
CA ASN A 327 -13.08 -4.56 -13.60
C ASN A 327 -12.69 -5.93 -13.03
N VAL A 328 -11.62 -6.57 -13.53
CA VAL A 328 -11.15 -7.87 -13.02
C VAL A 328 -10.38 -7.73 -11.70
N SER A 329 -9.79 -6.56 -11.42
CA SER A 329 -9.02 -6.28 -10.21
C SER A 329 -9.95 -6.07 -9.02
N LYS A 330 -10.26 -7.16 -8.30
CA LYS A 330 -11.24 -7.17 -7.20
C LYS A 330 -10.65 -7.04 -5.81
N THR A 331 -9.37 -7.35 -5.65
CA THR A 331 -8.71 -7.30 -4.33
C THR A 331 -7.56 -6.30 -4.28
N ILE A 332 -7.13 -5.74 -5.41
CA ILE A 332 -6.07 -4.74 -5.45
C ILE A 332 -6.51 -3.48 -6.20
N ALA A 333 -6.26 -2.31 -5.61
CA ALA A 333 -6.43 -0.99 -6.22
C ALA A 333 -5.11 -0.22 -6.24
N LEU A 334 -4.96 0.70 -7.20
CA LEU A 334 -3.77 1.53 -7.40
C LEU A 334 -4.14 3.02 -7.39
N ALA A 335 -3.31 3.85 -6.76
CA ALA A 335 -3.08 5.23 -7.15
C ALA A 335 -1.60 5.44 -7.53
N GLU A 336 -1.34 5.81 -8.79
CA GLU A 336 -0.01 6.30 -9.21
C GLU A 336 0.04 7.80 -8.95
N VAL A 337 1.02 8.23 -8.17
CA VAL A 337 1.16 9.62 -7.70
C VAL A 337 2.48 10.20 -8.14
N THR A 338 2.43 11.42 -8.69
CA THR A 338 3.61 12.27 -8.87
C THR A 338 3.51 13.49 -7.97
N VAL A 339 4.63 13.87 -7.38
CA VAL A 339 4.77 15.05 -6.52
C VAL A 339 5.95 15.87 -7.02
N GLU A 340 5.68 17.07 -7.48
CA GLU A 340 6.72 18.00 -7.95
C GLU A 340 7.60 18.46 -6.78
N VAL A 341 8.75 19.05 -7.11
CA VAL A 341 9.72 19.55 -6.11
C VAL A 341 9.04 20.53 -5.14
N GLY A 342 9.22 20.29 -3.84
CA GLY A 342 8.60 21.05 -2.75
C GLY A 342 7.10 20.75 -2.53
N GLY A 343 6.49 19.89 -3.35
CA GLY A 343 5.12 19.44 -3.16
C GLY A 343 4.99 18.31 -2.14
N MET A 344 3.73 17.97 -1.83
CA MET A 344 3.41 16.90 -0.89
C MET A 344 2.07 16.24 -1.22
N ARG A 345 2.00 14.91 -1.15
CA ARG A 345 0.75 14.15 -0.99
C ARG A 345 0.16 14.51 0.37
N GLU A 346 -1.01 15.17 0.38
CA GLU A 346 -1.52 15.86 1.58
C GLU A 346 -1.68 14.96 2.81
N LEU A 347 -1.86 15.57 3.99
CA LEU A 347 -2.23 14.85 5.21
C LEU A 347 -3.57 14.13 5.03
N HIS A 348 -3.54 12.81 5.08
CA HIS A 348 -4.72 11.98 4.88
C HIS A 348 -4.59 10.63 5.60
N TRP A 349 -5.64 9.82 5.50
CA TRP A 349 -5.60 8.40 5.84
C TRP A 349 -6.54 7.62 4.92
N HIS A 350 -6.31 6.31 4.85
CA HIS A 350 -7.22 5.36 4.23
C HIS A 350 -8.14 4.75 5.30
N PRO A 351 -9.48 4.80 5.14
CA PRO A 351 -10.41 4.42 6.20
C PRO A 351 -10.21 2.99 6.72
N THR A 352 -10.10 2.02 5.81
CA THR A 352 -10.05 0.60 6.16
C THR A 352 -8.96 -0.17 5.42
N GLN A 353 -8.40 0.43 4.38
CA GLN A 353 -7.45 -0.20 3.48
C GLN A 353 -6.02 -0.02 4.02
N PRO A 354 -5.20 -1.09 4.04
CA PRO A 354 -3.77 -0.93 4.19
C PRO A 354 -3.21 -0.34 2.90
N GLU A 355 -2.25 0.57 3.03
CA GLU A 355 -1.46 1.06 1.91
C GLU A 355 -0.11 0.35 1.89
N TRP A 356 0.21 -0.28 0.78
CA TRP A 356 1.54 -0.76 0.45
C TRP A 356 2.06 0.13 -0.69
N SER A 357 3.23 0.73 -0.53
CA SER A 357 3.73 1.74 -1.47
C SER A 357 5.05 1.30 -2.11
N TYR A 358 5.28 1.65 -3.37
CA TYR A 358 6.56 1.45 -4.05
C TYR A 358 7.07 2.74 -4.68
N PHE A 359 8.30 3.10 -4.34
CA PHE A 359 8.95 4.31 -4.82
C PHE A 359 9.70 4.03 -6.12
N ILE A 360 9.30 4.69 -7.20
CA ILE A 360 9.89 4.51 -8.54
C ILE A 360 11.09 5.45 -8.72
N GLU A 361 10.94 6.73 -8.34
CA GLU A 361 11.96 7.76 -8.49
C GLU A 361 11.76 8.91 -7.49
N GLY A 362 12.82 9.68 -7.26
CA GLY A 362 12.86 10.81 -6.32
C GLY A 362 13.11 10.40 -4.87
N GLU A 363 13.13 11.40 -3.99
CA GLU A 363 13.36 11.26 -2.56
C GLU A 363 12.17 11.80 -1.77
N ALA A 364 11.69 11.00 -0.82
CA ALA A 364 10.54 11.33 0.00
C ALA A 364 10.82 11.18 1.49
N ARG A 365 9.99 11.83 2.29
CA ARG A 365 9.76 11.41 3.68
C ARG A 365 8.27 11.23 3.95
N ILE A 366 7.97 10.34 4.89
CA ILE A 366 6.62 10.04 5.37
C ILE A 366 6.67 10.04 6.90
N THR A 367 5.82 10.82 7.55
CA THR A 367 5.49 10.58 8.96
C THR A 367 4.24 9.72 9.04
N VAL A 368 4.32 8.61 9.78
CA VAL A 368 3.19 7.72 10.05
C VAL A 368 2.71 7.94 11.48
N PHE A 369 1.47 8.39 11.64
CA PHE A 369 0.78 8.57 12.92
C PHE A 369 -0.03 7.31 13.28
N ALA A 370 0.40 6.64 14.35
CA ALA A 370 -0.08 5.33 14.78
C ALA A 370 -1.00 5.38 16.02
N ALA A 371 -1.75 6.48 16.18
CA ALA A 371 -2.56 6.79 17.36
C ALA A 371 -1.76 6.83 18.67
N GLN A 372 -2.42 7.17 19.79
CA GLN A 372 -1.81 7.17 21.13
C GLN A 372 -0.50 8.00 21.24
N ALA A 373 -0.42 9.10 20.48
CA ALA A 373 0.77 9.94 20.35
C ALA A 373 2.02 9.21 19.81
N ASN A 374 1.85 8.07 19.14
CA ASN A 374 2.91 7.42 18.38
C ASN A 374 2.99 8.03 16.98
N ALA A 375 4.17 8.52 16.61
CA ALA A 375 4.46 9.03 15.28
C ALA A 375 5.94 8.76 14.95
N ARG A 376 6.22 8.35 13.71
CA ARG A 376 7.60 8.16 13.26
C ARG A 376 7.77 8.52 11.80
N THR A 377 8.87 9.18 11.51
CA THR A 377 9.24 9.65 10.18
C THR A 377 10.28 8.72 9.53
N PHE A 378 10.06 8.37 8.27
CA PHE A 378 10.91 7.49 7.48
C PHE A 378 11.21 8.16 6.14
N ASN A 379 12.41 7.93 5.62
CA ASN A 379 12.82 8.39 4.29
C ASN A 379 12.63 7.29 3.25
N TYR A 380 12.33 7.67 2.01
CA TYR A 380 12.12 6.74 0.90
C TYR A 380 12.79 7.27 -0.38
N GLN A 381 13.24 6.35 -1.22
CA GLN A 381 13.83 6.59 -2.52
C GLN A 381 13.54 5.43 -3.47
N ALA A 382 13.95 5.53 -4.73
CA ALA A 382 13.76 4.49 -5.74
C ALA A 382 14.12 3.08 -5.23
N GLY A 383 13.18 2.13 -5.40
CA GLY A 383 13.34 0.73 -4.97
C GLY A 383 12.91 0.43 -3.53
N ASP A 384 12.46 1.45 -2.79
CA ASP A 384 11.92 1.28 -1.44
C ASP A 384 10.43 0.93 -1.44
N ILE A 385 10.06 0.17 -0.41
CA ILE A 385 8.69 -0.22 -0.10
C ILE A 385 8.25 0.50 1.16
N GLY A 386 7.04 1.06 1.13
CA GLY A 386 6.32 1.61 2.28
C GLY A 386 5.15 0.71 2.70
N TYR A 387 4.76 0.76 3.97
CA TYR A 387 3.51 0.17 4.42
C TYR A 387 2.83 1.01 5.50
N VAL A 388 1.63 1.50 5.24
CA VAL A 388 0.82 2.24 6.20
C VAL A 388 -0.40 1.40 6.58
N PRO A 389 -0.52 0.98 7.86
CA PRO A 389 -1.70 0.27 8.32
C PRO A 389 -3.00 1.07 8.15
N PRO A 390 -4.15 0.39 8.09
CA PRO A 390 -5.45 1.07 7.99
C PRO A 390 -5.64 2.15 9.04
N SER A 391 -6.24 3.27 8.64
CA SER A 391 -6.53 4.44 9.49
C SER A 391 -5.31 5.19 10.07
N PHE A 392 -4.07 4.80 9.76
CA PHE A 392 -2.90 5.56 10.20
C PHE A 392 -2.78 6.84 9.38
N GLY A 393 -2.70 7.98 10.07
CA GLY A 393 -2.57 9.29 9.42
C GLY A 393 -1.17 9.47 8.87
N HIS A 394 -1.03 10.00 7.66
CA HIS A 394 0.28 10.19 7.03
C HIS A 394 0.24 11.26 5.92
N TYR A 395 1.43 11.60 5.43
CA TYR A 395 1.68 12.43 4.25
C TYR A 395 2.91 11.89 3.52
N VAL A 396 3.07 12.21 2.24
CA VAL A 396 4.30 11.88 1.49
C VAL A 396 4.86 13.17 0.90
N GLU A 397 5.95 13.66 1.47
CA GLU A 397 6.58 14.91 1.05
C GLU A 397 7.77 14.63 0.13
N ASN A 398 7.85 15.36 -0.98
CA ASN A 398 9.02 15.36 -1.83
C ASN A 398 10.10 16.24 -1.20
N ILE A 399 11.16 15.62 -0.72
CA ILE A 399 12.31 16.28 -0.09
C ILE A 399 13.51 16.41 -1.04
N GLY A 400 13.38 15.85 -2.25
CA GLY A 400 14.40 15.86 -3.28
C GLY A 400 14.35 17.09 -4.19
N ASN A 401 15.21 17.08 -5.19
CA ASN A 401 15.31 18.13 -6.21
C ASN A 401 14.78 17.70 -7.58
N THR A 402 14.19 16.51 -7.68
CA THR A 402 13.47 16.00 -8.86
C THR A 402 12.03 15.67 -8.51
N THR A 403 11.20 15.39 -9.52
CA THR A 403 9.85 14.85 -9.30
C THR A 403 9.95 13.53 -8.54
N LEU A 404 9.09 13.37 -7.54
CA LEU A 404 8.86 12.12 -6.83
C LEU A 404 7.73 11.36 -7.54
N LYS A 405 7.94 10.09 -7.86
CA LYS A 405 6.90 9.20 -8.38
C LYS A 405 6.85 7.91 -7.58
N PHE A 406 5.66 7.57 -7.11
CA PHE A 406 5.42 6.35 -6.34
C PHE A 406 4.03 5.78 -6.63
N LEU A 407 3.85 4.52 -6.23
CA LEU A 407 2.59 3.80 -6.32
C LEU A 407 2.03 3.64 -4.90
N GLU A 408 0.77 4.00 -4.69
CA GLU A 408 -0.03 3.62 -3.52
C GLU A 408 -0.89 2.41 -3.94
N ILE A 409 -0.70 1.25 -3.29
CA ILE A 409 -1.35 -0.01 -3.66
C ILE A 409 -2.12 -0.53 -2.46
N PHE A 410 -3.38 -0.92 -2.66
CA PHE A 410 -4.30 -1.22 -1.58
C PHE A 410 -4.85 -2.63 -1.72
N ASN A 411 -4.90 -3.39 -0.61
CA ASN A 411 -5.70 -4.62 -0.53
C ASN A 411 -7.19 -4.25 -0.37
N SER A 412 -7.82 -3.89 -1.50
CA SER A 412 -9.20 -3.38 -1.61
C SER A 412 -9.69 -3.41 -3.05
N ASP A 413 -11.02 -3.47 -3.25
CA ASP A 413 -11.63 -3.35 -4.60
C ASP A 413 -11.61 -1.91 -5.12
N LYS A 414 -11.47 -0.93 -4.23
CA LYS A 414 -11.55 0.51 -4.54
C LYS A 414 -10.54 1.32 -3.75
N TYR A 415 -10.06 2.36 -4.42
CA TYR A 415 -9.30 3.45 -3.78
C TYR A 415 -10.25 4.37 -3.01
N GLU A 416 -9.92 4.62 -1.73
CA GLU A 416 -10.65 5.53 -0.85
C GLU A 416 -9.70 6.20 0.16
N ASP A 417 -9.77 7.52 0.29
CA ASP A 417 -9.01 8.29 1.28
C ASP A 417 -9.84 9.41 1.91
N ILE A 418 -9.45 9.83 3.11
CA ILE A 418 -10.02 10.98 3.82
C ILE A 418 -8.93 12.04 3.99
N SER A 419 -9.16 13.21 3.40
CA SER A 419 -8.27 14.36 3.54
C SER A 419 -8.52 15.08 4.86
N LEU A 420 -7.45 15.38 5.59
CA LEU A 420 -7.53 16.20 6.80
C LEU A 420 -8.06 17.60 6.46
N ASN A 421 -7.55 18.22 5.38
CA ASN A 421 -7.95 19.56 5.00
C ASN A 421 -9.46 19.63 4.68
N GLN A 422 -9.94 18.69 3.86
CA GLN A 422 -11.34 18.59 3.50
C GLN A 422 -12.23 18.31 4.72
N TRP A 423 -11.81 17.41 5.61
CA TRP A 423 -12.57 17.10 6.81
C TRP A 423 -12.75 18.32 7.71
N LEU A 424 -11.67 19.07 7.96
CA LEU A 424 -11.74 20.31 8.73
C LEU A 424 -12.59 21.37 8.03
N ALA A 425 -12.45 21.53 6.70
CA ALA A 425 -13.21 22.50 5.90
C ALA A 425 -14.73 22.24 5.86
N LEU A 426 -15.14 20.99 6.06
CA LEU A 426 -16.54 20.55 6.07
C LEU A 426 -17.11 20.37 7.49
N THR A 427 -16.31 20.62 8.53
CA THR A 427 -16.74 20.64 9.92
C THR A 427 -17.12 22.07 10.32
N PRO A 428 -18.14 22.30 11.19
CA PRO A 428 -18.49 23.64 11.64
C PRO A 428 -17.26 24.42 12.16
N PRO A 429 -16.99 25.64 11.65
CA PRO A 429 -15.78 26.40 11.98
C PRO A 429 -15.48 26.53 13.47
N GLU A 430 -16.51 26.82 14.27
CA GLU A 430 -16.38 26.99 15.72
C GLU A 430 -15.93 25.70 16.42
N MET A 431 -16.32 24.53 15.89
CA MET A 431 -15.83 23.24 16.41
C MET A 431 -14.35 23.06 16.08
N VAL A 432 -13.91 23.38 14.87
CA VAL A 432 -12.49 23.29 14.49
C VAL A 432 -11.64 24.23 15.34
N LYS A 433 -12.07 25.48 15.51
CA LYS A 433 -11.40 26.47 16.37
C LYS A 433 -11.33 26.03 17.83
N ALA A 434 -12.39 25.41 18.34
CA ALA A 434 -12.37 24.85 19.70
C ALA A 434 -11.32 23.74 19.88
N HIS A 435 -10.98 22.98 18.83
CA HIS A 435 -9.95 21.93 18.91
C HIS A 435 -8.53 22.47 18.67
N LEU A 436 -8.35 23.33 17.67
CA LEU A 436 -7.03 23.68 17.13
C LEU A 436 -6.64 25.14 17.35
N GLN A 437 -7.53 25.97 17.89
CA GLN A 437 -7.31 27.40 18.15
C GLN A 437 -6.83 28.20 16.92
N LEU A 438 -7.25 27.78 15.72
CA LEU A 438 -6.88 28.44 14.47
C LEU A 438 -7.60 29.78 14.30
N SER A 439 -6.92 30.74 13.65
CA SER A 439 -7.50 32.04 13.33
C SER A 439 -8.60 31.96 12.26
N ASP A 440 -9.47 32.96 12.19
CA ASP A 440 -10.48 33.08 11.13
C ASP A 440 -9.84 33.08 9.72
N ASP A 441 -8.70 33.75 9.56
CA ASP A 441 -7.94 33.77 8.32
C ASP A 441 -7.49 32.34 7.93
N THR A 442 -6.95 31.57 8.88
CA THR A 442 -6.55 30.18 8.65
C THR A 442 -7.75 29.29 8.30
N ILE A 443 -8.85 29.41 9.03
CA ILE A 443 -10.09 28.66 8.75
C ILE A 443 -10.62 28.97 7.35
N SER A 444 -10.56 30.22 6.91
CA SER A 444 -11.03 30.64 5.60
C SER A 444 -10.23 30.03 4.42
N LYS A 445 -9.00 29.56 4.69
CA LYS A 445 -8.10 28.94 3.71
C LYS A 445 -8.25 27.41 3.61
N LEU A 446 -9.03 26.79 4.50
CA LEU A 446 -9.33 25.37 4.41
C LEU A 446 -10.13 25.05 3.15
N GLN A 447 -9.83 23.91 2.51
CA GLN A 447 -10.32 23.56 1.19
C GLN A 447 -11.43 22.51 1.28
N LYS A 448 -12.62 22.86 0.79
CA LYS A 448 -13.79 21.95 0.76
C LYS A 448 -13.67 20.88 -0.33
N VAL A 449 -12.81 21.11 -1.32
CA VAL A 449 -12.43 20.14 -2.36
C VAL A 449 -11.08 19.57 -1.97
N LYS A 450 -10.98 18.23 -2.00
CA LYS A 450 -9.80 17.47 -1.57
C LYS A 450 -8.52 17.89 -2.33
N PRO A 451 -7.50 18.45 -1.65
CA PRO A 451 -6.22 18.79 -2.27
C PRO A 451 -5.21 17.64 -2.29
N VAL A 452 -5.50 16.60 -3.08
CA VAL A 452 -4.78 15.31 -3.06
C VAL A 452 -3.25 15.46 -3.04
N VAL A 453 -2.70 16.28 -3.94
CA VAL A 453 -1.28 16.69 -3.93
C VAL A 453 -1.20 18.21 -3.94
N VAL A 454 -0.62 18.77 -2.89
CA VAL A 454 -0.38 20.21 -2.72
C VAL A 454 0.99 20.57 -3.30
N GLY A 455 1.09 21.76 -3.90
CA GLY A 455 2.37 22.29 -4.38
C GLY A 455 3.23 22.84 -3.24
N ALA A 456 4.34 23.47 -3.60
CA ALA A 456 5.21 24.16 -2.66
C ALA A 456 4.41 25.09 -1.73
N GLY A 457 4.63 24.93 -0.43
CA GLY A 457 4.03 25.77 0.60
C GLY A 457 4.45 27.25 0.50
N LEU A 458 3.90 28.08 1.39
CA LEU A 458 4.23 29.51 1.48
C LEU A 458 5.55 29.78 2.25
N LEU A 459 6.47 28.83 2.28
CA LEU A 459 7.76 28.97 2.98
C LEU A 459 8.83 29.53 2.04
#